data_AF-E9GK03-F1
#
_entry.id   AF-E9GK03-F1
#
_cell.length_a   1.000
_cell.length_b   1.000
_cell.length_c   1.000
_cell.angle_alpha   90.00
_cell.angle_beta   90.00
_cell.angle_gamma   90.00
#
_symmetry.space_group_name_H-M   'P 1'
#
loop_
_entity.id
_entity.type
_entity.pdbx_description
1 polymer ?
#
loop_
_entity_poly.entity_id
_entity_poly.type
_entity_poly.pdbx_seq_one_letter_code
_entity_poly.pdbx_strand_id
1 'polypeptide(L)'
;MPIGYDSDCNLSYAVSYTPRSCYALVKLHLISAQQGFNQSRLPEFTTEQKILVQGSADFFGLNYYTSYLTAKKIQNISIIDYGYDQDIESYSDPTCYQSSFDWLTITPFGMRNTLNWIKDMFNNPEIIITENAIKNGVRVTGYAVWSLIDNFEWGNGFTQKFGLFSIDFATTDLNRTEKASARYYAKIVKDNGFTMDTPCNNSPI
;
A
#
# COMPACT_ATOMS: atom_id res chain seq x y z
N MET A 1 -1.96 37.92 -1.15
CA MET A 1 -1.55 36.93 -0.13
C MET A 1 -1.46 35.58 -0.83
N PRO A 2 -0.45 34.73 -0.55
CA PRO A 2 -0.40 33.38 -1.13
C PRO A 2 -1.63 32.57 -0.68
N ILE A 3 -2.08 31.66 -1.54
CA ILE A 3 -3.14 30.70 -1.21
C ILE A 3 -2.54 29.69 -0.22
N GLY A 4 -3.14 29.55 0.96
CA GLY A 4 -2.76 28.58 1.99
C GLY A 4 -3.98 27.77 2.45
N TYR A 5 -3.75 26.79 3.30
CA TYR A 5 -4.81 26.00 3.94
C TYR A 5 -4.54 25.90 5.44
N ASP A 6 -5.60 25.94 6.24
CA ASP A 6 -5.51 25.81 7.69
C ASP A 6 -5.24 24.34 8.13
N SER A 7 -5.22 24.09 9.45
CA SER A 7 -5.02 22.75 10.01
C SER A 7 -6.10 21.74 9.63
N ASP A 8 -7.28 22.23 9.27
CA ASP A 8 -8.45 21.42 8.88
C ASP A 8 -8.55 21.26 7.36
N CYS A 9 -7.50 21.71 6.64
CA CYS A 9 -7.42 21.73 5.19
C CYS A 9 -8.57 22.51 4.53
N ASN A 10 -8.98 23.65 5.11
CA ASN A 10 -9.85 24.61 4.42
C ASN A 10 -9.00 25.70 3.72
N LEU A 11 -9.43 26.11 2.53
CA LEU A 11 -8.78 27.18 1.75
C LEU A 11 -8.77 28.49 2.55
N SER A 12 -7.59 29.05 2.79
CA SER A 12 -7.45 30.30 3.53
C SER A 12 -6.30 31.16 2.98
N TYR A 13 -6.63 32.40 2.64
CA TYR A 13 -5.66 33.40 2.19
C TYR A 13 -4.82 33.98 3.34
N ALA A 14 -5.06 33.56 4.59
CA ALA A 14 -4.43 34.08 5.79
C ALA A 14 -3.30 33.18 6.34
N VAL A 15 -3.00 32.04 5.70
CA VAL A 15 -2.05 31.06 6.22
C VAL A 15 -0.72 31.13 5.48
N SER A 16 0.39 31.21 6.22
CA SER A 16 1.74 31.29 5.65
C SER A 16 2.34 29.93 5.26
N TYR A 17 1.72 28.82 5.68
CA TYR A 17 2.20 27.45 5.47
C TYR A 17 1.05 26.44 5.39
N THR A 18 1.12 25.52 4.44
CA THR A 18 0.14 24.43 4.27
C THR A 18 0.63 23.17 4.99
N PRO A 19 -0.15 22.56 5.90
CA PRO A 19 0.18 21.28 6.50
C PRO A 19 0.40 20.20 5.44
N ARG A 20 1.35 19.27 5.68
CA ARG A 20 1.60 18.14 4.75
C ARG A 20 0.34 17.32 4.45
N SER A 21 -0.54 17.15 5.44
CA SER A 21 -1.83 16.47 5.29
C SER A 21 -2.73 17.12 4.23
N CYS A 22 -2.59 18.41 3.98
CA CYS A 22 -3.41 19.17 3.04
C CYS A 22 -2.78 19.32 1.66
N TYR A 23 -1.50 18.93 1.48
CA TYR A 23 -0.74 19.22 0.26
C TYR A 23 -1.41 18.69 -1.01
N ALA A 24 -2.00 17.48 -0.95
CA ALA A 24 -2.71 16.89 -2.07
C ALA A 24 -3.93 17.72 -2.52
N LEU A 25 -4.71 18.25 -1.57
CA LEU A 25 -5.88 19.09 -1.85
C LEU A 25 -5.47 20.39 -2.52
N VAL A 26 -4.47 21.07 -1.97
CA VAL A 26 -3.96 22.35 -2.52
C VAL A 26 -3.46 22.15 -3.94
N LYS A 27 -2.65 21.11 -4.13
CA LYS A 27 -2.04 20.80 -5.41
C LYS A 27 -3.11 20.50 -6.47
N LEU A 28 -4.07 19.63 -6.17
CA LEU A 28 -5.12 19.27 -7.12
C LEU A 28 -6.06 20.44 -7.42
N HIS A 29 -6.33 21.30 -6.44
CA HIS A 29 -7.07 22.54 -6.67
C HIS A 29 -6.36 23.44 -7.69
N LEU A 30 -5.06 23.68 -7.49
CA LEU A 30 -4.25 24.52 -8.38
C LEU A 30 -4.11 23.93 -9.79
N ILE A 31 -3.84 22.62 -9.89
CA ILE A 31 -3.72 21.93 -11.18
C ILE A 31 -5.05 21.97 -11.93
N SER A 32 -6.17 21.74 -11.25
CA SER A 32 -7.51 21.79 -11.86
C SER A 32 -7.82 23.18 -12.40
N ALA A 33 -7.51 24.24 -11.65
CA ALA A 33 -7.70 25.62 -12.11
C ALA A 33 -6.85 25.94 -13.35
N GLN A 34 -5.59 25.50 -13.39
CA GLN A 34 -4.71 25.70 -14.55
C GLN A 34 -5.17 24.91 -15.79
N GLN A 35 -5.85 23.79 -15.59
CA GLN A 35 -6.48 22.99 -16.63
C GLN A 35 -7.84 23.56 -17.10
N GLY A 36 -8.28 24.68 -16.52
CA GLY A 36 -9.53 25.35 -16.88
C GLY A 36 -10.79 24.76 -16.21
N PHE A 37 -10.65 23.92 -15.19
CA PHE A 37 -11.80 23.49 -14.41
C PHE A 37 -12.25 24.60 -13.46
N ASN A 38 -13.58 24.77 -13.36
CA ASN A 38 -14.19 25.75 -12.45
C ASN A 38 -14.13 25.30 -10.98
N GLN A 39 -13.79 24.04 -10.71
CA GLN A 39 -13.67 23.44 -9.39
C GLN A 39 -12.54 22.39 -9.38
N SER A 40 -12.07 21.98 -8.20
CA SER A 40 -11.09 20.90 -8.04
C SER A 40 -11.65 19.58 -8.61
N ARG A 41 -10.80 18.82 -9.31
CA ARG A 41 -11.11 17.44 -9.74
C ARG A 41 -11.15 16.44 -8.57
N LEU A 42 -10.63 16.81 -7.40
CA LEU A 42 -10.81 16.09 -6.14
C LEU A 42 -11.90 16.80 -5.32
N PRO A 43 -13.11 16.23 -5.22
CA PRO A 43 -14.18 16.80 -4.41
C PRO A 43 -13.83 16.80 -2.93
N GLU A 44 -14.20 17.87 -2.23
CA GLU A 44 -14.06 17.96 -0.77
C GLU A 44 -15.32 17.44 -0.08
N PHE A 45 -15.14 16.72 1.03
CA PHE A 45 -16.24 16.34 1.90
C PHE A 45 -16.83 17.58 2.60
N THR A 46 -18.15 17.64 2.75
CA THR A 46 -18.79 18.59 3.67
C THR A 46 -18.43 18.25 5.12
N THR A 47 -18.63 19.19 6.03
CA THR A 47 -18.39 18.98 7.47
C THR A 47 -19.15 17.77 8.01
N GLU A 48 -20.41 17.59 7.59
CA GLU A 48 -21.26 16.46 8.01
C GLU A 48 -20.73 15.14 7.48
N GLN A 49 -20.23 15.12 6.23
CA GLN A 49 -19.63 13.93 5.64
C GLN A 49 -18.28 13.58 6.29
N LYS A 50 -17.46 14.58 6.64
CA LYS A 50 -16.22 14.37 7.40
C LYS A 50 -16.53 13.70 8.74
N ILE A 51 -17.53 14.20 9.48
CA ILE A 51 -17.99 13.61 10.74
C ILE A 51 -18.49 12.17 10.55
N LEU A 52 -19.25 11.91 9.49
CA LEU A 52 -19.81 10.58 9.22
C LEU A 52 -18.73 9.50 9.00
N VAL A 53 -17.64 9.84 8.31
CA VAL A 53 -16.57 8.88 7.96
C VAL A 53 -15.48 8.82 9.04
N GLN A 54 -15.28 9.91 9.80
CA GLN A 54 -14.24 9.96 10.81
C GLN A 54 -14.48 8.91 11.92
N GLY A 55 -13.51 8.02 12.11
CA GLY A 55 -13.60 6.96 13.11
C GLY A 55 -14.56 5.82 12.75
N SER A 56 -14.99 5.69 11.49
CA SER A 56 -15.91 4.63 11.04
C SER A 56 -15.24 3.27 10.80
N ALA A 57 -14.07 3.02 11.41
CA ALA A 57 -13.31 1.78 11.25
C ALA A 57 -12.70 1.36 12.59
N ASP A 58 -12.88 0.10 12.97
CA ASP A 58 -12.38 -0.44 14.24
C ASP A 58 -10.91 -0.86 14.16
N PHE A 59 -10.42 -1.20 12.96
CA PHE A 59 -9.03 -1.62 12.71
C PHE A 59 -8.57 -1.17 11.32
N PHE A 60 -7.25 -1.20 11.10
CA PHE A 60 -6.63 -0.90 9.82
C PHE A 60 -6.30 -2.22 9.09
N GLY A 61 -7.02 -2.51 8.01
CA GLY A 61 -6.67 -3.62 7.10
C GLY A 61 -5.57 -3.19 6.14
N LEU A 62 -4.44 -3.91 6.12
CA LEU A 62 -3.29 -3.58 5.26
C LEU A 62 -2.94 -4.73 4.30
N ASN A 63 -3.22 -4.49 3.02
CA ASN A 63 -2.65 -5.22 1.90
C ASN A 63 -1.29 -4.61 1.56
N TYR A 64 -0.22 -5.41 1.57
CA TYR A 64 1.12 -4.96 1.20
C TYR A 64 1.89 -6.07 0.50
N TYR A 65 2.62 -5.69 -0.53
CA TYR A 65 3.39 -6.60 -1.36
C TYR A 65 4.82 -6.13 -1.61
N THR A 66 4.99 -4.85 -1.97
CA THR A 66 6.27 -4.30 -2.41
C THR A 66 6.38 -2.81 -2.07
N SER A 67 7.57 -2.26 -2.23
CA SER A 67 7.88 -0.83 -2.20
C SER A 67 8.53 -0.40 -3.51
N TYR A 68 8.36 0.87 -3.85
CA TYR A 68 9.01 1.51 -4.99
C TYR A 68 9.91 2.66 -4.52
N LEU A 69 10.96 2.92 -5.29
CA LEU A 69 11.67 4.18 -5.22
C LEU A 69 10.88 5.24 -5.99
N THR A 70 10.94 6.49 -5.53
CA THR A 70 10.20 7.59 -6.14
C THR A 70 11.13 8.73 -6.50
N ALA A 71 11.02 9.24 -7.72
CA ALA A 71 11.68 10.46 -8.17
C ALA A 71 10.63 11.51 -8.56
N LYS A 72 11.04 12.79 -8.61
CA LYS A 72 10.17 13.86 -9.09
C LYS A 72 9.92 13.70 -10.58
N LYS A 73 8.66 13.62 -10.98
CA LYS A 73 8.22 13.60 -12.38
C LYS A 73 8.03 15.03 -12.89
N ILE A 74 8.46 15.29 -14.13
CA ILE A 74 8.18 16.55 -14.80
C ILE A 74 6.68 16.62 -15.09
N GLN A 75 6.04 17.69 -14.62
CA GLN A 75 4.62 17.90 -14.81
C GLN A 75 4.29 18.35 -16.22
N ASN A 76 3.23 17.76 -16.77
CA ASN A 76 2.59 18.23 -17.99
C ASN A 76 1.13 18.57 -17.64
N ILE A 77 0.89 19.85 -17.38
CA ILE A 77 -0.39 20.36 -16.89
C ILE A 77 -1.56 20.06 -17.85
N SER A 78 -1.27 19.86 -19.14
CA SER A 78 -2.28 19.55 -20.16
C SER A 78 -2.83 18.13 -20.05
N ILE A 79 -2.16 17.24 -19.30
CA ILE A 79 -2.59 15.84 -19.12
C ILE A 79 -3.43 15.75 -17.84
N ILE A 80 -4.66 15.28 -18.01
CA ILE A 80 -5.60 15.04 -16.91
C ILE A 80 -5.53 13.56 -16.57
N ASP A 81 -4.71 13.21 -15.59
CA ASP A 81 -4.45 11.81 -15.20
C ASP A 81 -3.94 11.72 -13.75
N TYR A 82 -4.35 10.67 -13.04
CA TYR A 82 -3.93 10.41 -11.67
C TYR A 82 -2.41 10.33 -11.52
N GLY A 83 -1.72 9.63 -12.44
CA GLY A 83 -0.26 9.48 -12.39
C GLY A 83 0.50 10.76 -12.71
N TYR A 84 -0.12 11.75 -13.35
CA TYR A 84 0.45 13.10 -13.45
C TYR A 84 0.17 13.91 -12.19
N ASP A 85 -1.03 13.78 -11.62
CA ASP A 85 -1.42 14.47 -10.39
C ASP A 85 -0.57 14.11 -9.15
N GLN A 86 0.20 13.01 -9.17
CA GLN A 86 1.08 12.62 -8.08
C GLN A 86 2.45 13.33 -8.06
N ASP A 87 2.91 13.94 -9.16
CA ASP A 87 4.29 14.51 -9.33
C ASP A 87 5.44 13.53 -9.11
N ILE A 88 5.16 12.22 -9.11
CA ILE A 88 6.18 11.20 -8.91
C ILE A 88 6.25 10.25 -10.09
N GLU A 89 7.46 9.75 -10.31
CA GLU A 89 7.71 8.55 -11.08
C GLU A 89 8.19 7.48 -10.11
N SER A 90 7.61 6.28 -10.23
CA SER A 90 7.92 5.15 -9.37
C SER A 90 8.65 4.08 -10.15
N TYR A 91 9.67 3.49 -9.55
CA TYR A 91 10.45 2.41 -10.16
C TYR A 91 10.89 1.40 -9.10
N SER A 92 11.02 0.14 -9.51
CA SER A 92 11.54 -0.90 -8.65
C SER A 92 13.01 -0.65 -8.33
N ASP A 93 13.43 -0.97 -7.11
CA ASP A 93 14.83 -0.96 -6.74
C ASP A 93 15.53 -2.15 -7.41
N PRO A 94 16.48 -1.92 -8.35
CA PRO A 94 17.13 -2.99 -9.09
C PRO A 94 18.06 -3.86 -8.21
N THR A 95 18.34 -3.44 -6.98
CA THR A 95 19.13 -4.21 -6.01
C THR A 95 18.31 -5.25 -5.25
N CYS A 96 16.98 -5.14 -5.29
CA CYS A 96 16.06 -6.07 -4.65
C CYS A 96 15.68 -7.22 -5.60
N TYR A 97 15.35 -8.40 -5.04
CA TYR A 97 15.00 -9.56 -5.85
C TYR A 97 13.65 -9.38 -6.55
N GLN A 98 13.63 -9.48 -7.87
CA GLN A 98 12.40 -9.41 -8.67
C GLN A 98 11.68 -10.76 -8.64
N SER A 99 10.38 -10.75 -8.34
CA SER A 99 9.57 -11.97 -8.43
C SER A 99 9.26 -12.33 -9.89
N SER A 100 8.48 -13.39 -10.11
CA SER A 100 7.91 -13.69 -11.42
C SER A 100 6.85 -12.69 -11.90
N PHE A 101 6.49 -11.69 -11.08
CA PHE A 101 5.53 -10.64 -11.42
C PHE A 101 6.28 -9.32 -11.60
N ASP A 102 6.11 -8.66 -12.75
CA ASP A 102 6.86 -7.44 -13.10
C ASP A 102 6.69 -6.31 -12.08
N TRP A 103 5.51 -6.21 -11.48
CA TRP A 103 5.22 -5.17 -10.50
C TRP A 103 5.73 -5.50 -9.09
N LEU A 104 6.08 -6.76 -8.78
CA LEU A 104 6.36 -7.20 -7.40
C LEU A 104 7.84 -7.51 -7.20
N THR A 105 8.48 -6.66 -6.39
CA THR A 105 9.88 -6.80 -5.97
C THR A 105 9.94 -7.10 -4.47
N ILE A 106 10.77 -8.05 -4.05
CA ILE A 106 10.86 -8.48 -2.66
C ILE A 106 11.53 -7.38 -1.82
N THR A 107 10.71 -6.66 -1.03
CA THR A 107 11.15 -5.48 -0.24
C THR A 107 10.67 -5.57 1.23
N PRO A 108 11.23 -6.47 2.04
CA PRO A 108 10.74 -6.72 3.41
C PRO A 108 10.88 -5.50 4.34
N PHE A 109 11.90 -4.66 4.10
CA PHE A 109 12.11 -3.43 4.87
C PHE A 109 10.99 -2.40 4.65
N GLY A 110 10.35 -2.42 3.48
CA GLY A 110 9.27 -1.50 3.14
C GLY A 110 8.03 -1.71 4.01
N MET A 111 7.69 -2.97 4.31
CA MET A 111 6.62 -3.32 5.26
C MET A 111 6.86 -2.68 6.63
N ARG A 112 8.06 -2.82 7.18
CA ARG A 112 8.45 -2.19 8.45
C ARG A 112 8.35 -0.67 8.41
N ASN A 113 8.67 -0.04 7.29
CA ASN A 113 8.57 1.42 7.12
C ASN A 113 7.11 1.87 7.04
N THR A 114 6.29 1.16 6.25
CA THR A 114 4.85 1.42 6.11
C THR A 114 4.13 1.29 7.45
N LEU A 115 4.40 0.23 8.23
CA LEU A 115 3.78 0.05 9.55
C LEU A 115 4.15 1.17 10.54
N ASN A 116 5.38 1.69 10.48
CA ASN A 116 5.77 2.84 11.31
C ASN A 116 5.04 4.10 10.89
N TRP A 117 4.96 4.35 9.58
CA TRP A 117 4.23 5.49 9.08
C TRP A 117 2.75 5.42 9.49
N ILE A 118 2.11 4.25 9.38
CA ILE A 118 0.72 4.07 9.84
C ILE A 118 0.60 4.33 11.33
N LYS A 119 1.51 3.78 12.14
CA LYS A 119 1.54 3.99 13.58
C LYS A 119 1.58 5.48 13.93
N ASP A 120 2.50 6.22 13.31
CA ASP A 120 2.73 7.62 13.63
C ASP A 120 1.62 8.53 13.07
N MET A 121 1.02 8.17 11.94
CA MET A 121 -0.02 8.97 11.28
C MET A 121 -1.44 8.73 11.78
N PHE A 122 -1.77 7.50 12.20
CA PHE A 122 -3.14 7.11 12.55
C PHE A 122 -3.30 6.75 14.03
N ASN A 123 -2.45 7.30 14.91
CA ASN A 123 -2.50 7.09 16.35
C ASN A 123 -2.40 5.60 16.76
N ASN A 124 -1.48 4.86 16.11
CA ASN A 124 -1.18 3.46 16.39
C ASN A 124 -2.43 2.56 16.46
N PRO A 125 -3.22 2.47 15.37
CA PRO A 125 -4.42 1.66 15.34
C PRO A 125 -4.08 0.18 15.49
N GLU A 126 -5.08 -0.64 15.77
CA GLU A 126 -4.93 -2.08 15.58
C GLU A 126 -4.80 -2.37 14.09
N ILE A 127 -3.82 -3.18 13.70
CA ILE A 127 -3.54 -3.49 12.30
C ILE A 127 -3.73 -4.98 12.08
N ILE A 128 -4.56 -5.33 11.10
CA ILE A 128 -4.63 -6.67 10.57
C ILE A 128 -3.94 -6.63 9.22
N ILE A 129 -2.88 -7.41 9.10
CA ILE A 129 -2.19 -7.56 7.83
C ILE A 129 -2.90 -8.66 7.08
N THR A 130 -3.47 -8.27 5.96
CA THR A 130 -4.26 -9.18 5.14
C THR A 130 -3.39 -9.97 4.16
N GLU A 131 -2.10 -9.60 3.96
CA GLU A 131 -1.25 -10.22 2.91
C GLU A 131 0.28 -10.37 3.19
N ASN A 132 1.02 -9.48 3.88
CA ASN A 132 2.46 -9.67 4.25
C ASN A 132 2.94 -8.91 5.54
N ALA A 133 3.67 -9.50 6.51
CA ALA A 133 4.04 -8.83 7.79
C ALA A 133 5.45 -9.11 8.36
N ILE A 134 6.17 -8.06 8.80
CA ILE A 134 7.32 -8.16 9.74
C ILE A 134 7.43 -6.86 10.58
N LYS A 135 7.21 -6.87 11.92
CA LYS A 135 7.82 -5.90 12.88
C LYS A 135 7.53 -6.13 14.40
N ASN A 136 8.50 -5.73 15.25
CA ASN A 136 8.39 -5.44 16.70
C ASN A 136 7.79 -4.06 17.08
N GLY A 137 6.80 -4.02 17.97
CA GLY A 137 6.29 -2.80 18.63
C GLY A 137 5.13 -2.06 17.93
N VAL A 138 4.59 -2.64 16.86
CA VAL A 138 3.33 -2.24 16.21
C VAL A 138 2.25 -3.25 16.61
N ARG A 139 1.01 -2.82 16.83
CA ARG A 139 -0.10 -3.71 17.22
C ARG A 139 -0.66 -4.47 16.02
N VAL A 140 0.10 -5.44 15.53
CA VAL A 140 -0.36 -6.40 14.52
C VAL A 140 -1.07 -7.55 15.23
N THR A 141 -2.36 -7.75 14.98
CA THR A 141 -3.18 -8.78 15.66
C THR A 141 -3.51 -9.98 14.78
N GLY A 142 -3.28 -9.87 13.46
CA GLY A 142 -3.53 -10.96 12.53
C GLY A 142 -2.69 -10.86 11.26
N TYR A 143 -2.51 -12.02 10.63
CA TYR A 143 -1.81 -12.20 9.37
C TYR A 143 -2.61 -13.15 8.46
N ALA A 144 -3.06 -12.66 7.31
CA ALA A 144 -3.59 -13.51 6.24
C ALA A 144 -2.58 -13.57 5.09
N VAL A 145 -2.43 -14.76 4.50
CA VAL A 145 -1.54 -14.99 3.37
C VAL A 145 -2.36 -14.95 2.08
N TRP A 146 -1.93 -14.13 1.12
CA TRP A 146 -2.42 -14.21 -0.25
C TRP A 146 -1.55 -15.17 -1.06
N SER A 147 -2.03 -16.35 -1.44
CA SER A 147 -3.36 -16.91 -1.19
C SER A 147 -3.28 -18.37 -0.75
N LEU A 148 -4.40 -18.91 -0.27
CA LEU A 148 -4.43 -20.33 0.13
C LEU A 148 -4.20 -21.25 -1.08
N ILE A 149 -4.83 -20.94 -2.22
CA ILE A 149 -4.79 -21.72 -3.45
C ILE A 149 -4.43 -20.83 -4.64
N ASP A 150 -3.79 -21.40 -5.67
CA ASP A 150 -3.72 -20.74 -6.97
C ASP A 150 -5.16 -20.42 -7.42
N ASN A 151 -5.40 -19.20 -7.90
CA ASN A 151 -6.73 -18.70 -8.23
C ASN A 151 -6.72 -17.91 -9.55
N PHE A 152 -7.84 -17.25 -9.88
CA PHE A 152 -7.97 -16.38 -11.05
C PHE A 152 -7.47 -14.97 -10.70
N GLU A 153 -6.28 -14.60 -11.17
CA GLU A 153 -5.59 -13.35 -10.84
C GLU A 153 -5.97 -12.22 -11.80
N TRP A 154 -7.26 -11.87 -11.80
CA TRP A 154 -7.82 -10.71 -12.51
C TRP A 154 -7.45 -10.69 -14.01
N GLY A 155 -6.86 -9.60 -14.50
CA GLY A 155 -6.44 -9.44 -15.90
C GLY A 155 -5.37 -10.44 -16.36
N ASN A 156 -4.72 -11.15 -15.45
CA ASN A 156 -3.70 -12.15 -15.76
C ASN A 156 -4.28 -13.57 -15.86
N GLY A 157 -5.57 -13.75 -15.54
CA GLY A 157 -6.21 -15.05 -15.51
C GLY A 157 -5.49 -16.05 -14.60
N PHE A 158 -5.26 -17.27 -15.09
CA PHE A 158 -4.64 -18.34 -14.30
C PHE A 158 -3.11 -18.44 -14.47
N THR A 159 -2.47 -17.46 -15.13
CA THR A 159 -1.03 -17.52 -15.42
C THR A 159 -0.18 -17.22 -14.19
N GLN A 160 -0.68 -16.37 -13.28
CA GLN A 160 -0.04 -16.00 -12.04
C GLN A 160 -0.45 -16.94 -10.89
N LYS A 161 0.52 -17.41 -10.11
CA LYS A 161 0.34 -18.50 -9.13
C LYS A 161 0.80 -18.09 -7.73
N PHE A 162 -0.08 -17.45 -6.96
CA PHE A 162 0.22 -16.97 -5.59
C PHE A 162 -0.05 -18.01 -4.49
N GLY A 163 -0.73 -19.12 -4.80
CA GLY A 163 -1.24 -20.05 -3.80
C GLY A 163 -0.16 -20.77 -3.03
N LEU A 164 -0.39 -21.02 -1.74
CA LEU A 164 0.32 -22.04 -0.96
C LEU A 164 0.09 -23.44 -1.52
N PHE A 165 -1.10 -23.69 -2.08
CA PHE A 165 -1.44 -24.91 -2.80
C PHE A 165 -1.59 -24.61 -4.29
N SER A 166 -1.01 -25.46 -5.13
CA SER A 166 -1.18 -25.36 -6.57
C SER A 166 -2.47 -26.03 -7.05
N ILE A 167 -3.07 -25.47 -8.10
CA ILE A 167 -4.21 -26.05 -8.80
C ILE A 167 -3.85 -26.17 -10.28
N ASP A 168 -4.07 -27.37 -10.82
CA ASP A 168 -4.02 -27.61 -12.27
C ASP A 168 -5.38 -27.31 -12.89
N PHE A 169 -5.50 -26.12 -13.47
CA PHE A 169 -6.73 -25.66 -14.12
C PHE A 169 -7.01 -26.32 -15.49
N ALA A 170 -6.11 -27.16 -16.00
CA ALA A 170 -6.37 -27.96 -17.20
C ALA A 170 -7.23 -29.20 -16.91
N THR A 171 -7.42 -29.53 -15.63
CA THR A 171 -8.15 -30.71 -15.17
C THR A 171 -9.52 -30.34 -14.58
N THR A 172 -10.48 -31.27 -14.62
CA THR A 172 -11.84 -31.03 -14.09
C THR A 172 -11.98 -31.29 -12.60
N ASP A 173 -11.03 -32.02 -12.01
CA ASP A 173 -11.02 -32.39 -10.60
C ASP A 173 -10.44 -31.27 -9.70
N LEU A 174 -9.68 -30.33 -10.27
CA LEU A 174 -9.15 -29.14 -9.58
C LEU A 174 -8.44 -29.50 -8.27
N ASN A 175 -7.66 -30.57 -8.31
CA ASN A 175 -6.94 -31.09 -7.16
C ASN A 175 -5.92 -30.06 -6.63
N ARG A 176 -5.82 -29.96 -5.30
CA ARG A 176 -4.91 -29.04 -4.61
C ARG A 176 -3.63 -29.80 -4.25
N THR A 177 -2.52 -29.38 -4.85
CA THR A 177 -1.20 -29.96 -4.57
C THR A 177 -0.40 -29.03 -3.67
N GLU A 178 0.04 -29.53 -2.54
CA GLU A 178 0.82 -28.76 -1.56
C GLU A 178 2.17 -28.27 -2.15
N LYS A 179 2.45 -26.96 -2.06
CA LYS A 179 3.79 -26.40 -2.39
C LYS A 179 4.69 -26.39 -1.13
N ALA A 180 5.99 -26.24 -1.33
CA ALA A 180 6.95 -26.13 -0.22
C ALA A 180 6.63 -24.96 0.74
N SER A 181 6.09 -23.85 0.21
CA SER A 181 5.65 -22.70 0.99
C SER A 181 4.51 -23.03 1.96
N ALA A 182 3.59 -23.95 1.61
CA ALA A 182 2.53 -24.39 2.52
C ALA A 182 3.11 -25.08 3.76
N ARG A 183 4.08 -26.00 3.57
CA ARG A 183 4.77 -26.68 4.68
C ARG A 183 5.50 -25.69 5.57
N TYR A 184 6.23 -24.75 4.97
CA TYR A 184 6.99 -23.75 5.70
C TYR A 184 6.08 -22.82 6.50
N TYR A 185 5.00 -22.31 5.89
CA TYR A 185 4.03 -21.47 6.55
C TYR A 185 3.31 -22.20 7.70
N ALA A 186 2.91 -23.45 7.50
CA ALA A 186 2.32 -24.27 8.56
C ALA A 186 3.26 -24.46 9.75
N LYS A 187 4.57 -24.59 9.50
CA LYS A 187 5.58 -24.63 10.56
C LYS A 187 5.68 -23.32 11.33
N ILE A 188 5.73 -22.17 10.66
CA ILE A 188 5.76 -20.85 11.31
C ILE A 188 4.55 -20.66 12.23
N VAL A 189 3.34 -21.00 11.73
CA VAL A 189 2.10 -20.88 12.51
C VAL A 189 2.12 -21.82 13.72
N LYS A 190 2.55 -23.08 13.53
CA LYS A 190 2.64 -24.07 14.61
C LYS A 190 3.63 -23.64 15.69
N ASP A 191 4.75 -23.06 15.29
CA ASP A 191 5.82 -22.64 16.19
C ASP A 191 5.57 -21.23 16.76
N ASN A 192 4.51 -20.55 16.33
CA ASN A 192 4.17 -19.16 16.66
C ASN A 192 5.34 -18.18 16.45
N GLY A 193 6.09 -18.38 15.36
CA GLY A 193 7.28 -17.60 15.06
C GLY A 193 8.16 -18.25 14.00
N PHE A 194 9.15 -17.49 13.54
CA PHE A 194 10.17 -18.00 12.64
C PHE A 194 11.13 -18.89 13.42
N THR A 195 11.45 -20.07 12.88
CA THR A 195 12.68 -20.77 13.29
C THR A 195 13.88 -19.91 12.88
N MET A 196 14.94 -19.89 13.67
CA MET A 196 16.17 -19.14 13.33
C MET A 196 16.82 -19.73 12.08
N ASP A 197 16.29 -19.38 10.92
CA ASP A 197 16.93 -19.60 9.64
C ASP A 197 17.85 -18.41 9.40
N THR A 198 19.12 -18.68 9.09
CA THR A 198 20.11 -17.66 8.79
C THR A 198 19.63 -16.83 7.59
N PRO A 199 19.35 -15.53 7.74
CA PRO A 199 18.91 -14.72 6.61
C PRO A 199 20.01 -14.65 5.55
N CYS A 200 19.61 -14.57 4.28
CA CYS A 200 20.53 -14.22 3.20
C CYS A 200 21.26 -12.92 3.57
N ASN A 201 22.58 -13.01 3.77
CA ASN A 201 23.54 -11.95 4.14
C ASN A 201 23.90 -11.74 5.63
N ASN A 202 23.60 -12.67 6.55
CA ASN A 202 24.02 -12.58 7.96
C ASN A 202 23.60 -11.27 8.69
N SER A 203 22.65 -10.51 8.14
CA SER A 203 22.10 -9.34 8.81
C SER A 203 21.19 -9.79 9.94
N PRO A 204 21.44 -9.41 11.20
CA PRO A 204 20.55 -9.77 12.30
C PRO A 204 19.15 -9.16 12.09
N ILE A 205 18.13 -9.96 12.42
CA ILE A 205 16.69 -9.61 12.42
C ILE A 205 16.41 -8.49 13.43
#